data_AF-A0A3C1DSE4-F1
#
_entry.id   AF-A0A3C1DSE4-F1
#
_cell.length_a   1.000
_cell.length_b   1.000
_cell.length_c   1.000
_cell.angle_alpha   90.00
_cell.angle_beta   90.00
_cell.angle_gamma   90.00
#
_symmetry.space_group_name_H-M   'P 1'
#
loop_
_entity.id
_entity.type
_entity.pdbx_description
1 polymer ?
#
loop_
_entity_poly.entity_id
_entity_poly.type
_entity_poly.pdbx_seq_one_letter_code
_entity_poly.pdbx_strand_id
1 'polypeptide(L)'
;MRGGSVRTGGALSATVFRDRDDAGVKLAERLLHLKRERPVVLGLPRGGMPVAARVAAQLEAPCDVMVVRKLGAPGHPEFAFGAVGEDDTRFIDDLVTMGLGLPEATVESIVRREQREVERRVAEYRGHLLPVMLQGRTVVVVDDGWATGSTAMAALRIARSRGARRVVAAAPIAPRETIERLRHEADEVVVVDSPEHFISVGQWYDDFTQVSESQVADILQEVDTEDFHEPIQGSRTDRTAVIPVGGISLYGSLRIPTMCEGIVVFAHGSGSSRHSPRNQAMAQAFNKAGLGTLLFDLLTTYEARERQRVFDVELLGTRLSAVTHWLRRQPEAQGLPIGYLGASTGAAAALWAAAEPGSPVQAVVSRGG
;
A
#
# COMPACT_ATOMS: atom_id res chain seq x y z
N MET A 1 15.44 65.35 -22.46
CA MET A 1 16.27 64.19 -22.07
C MET A 1 15.50 63.38 -21.04
N ARG A 2 15.21 62.12 -21.36
CA ARG A 2 14.42 61.19 -20.53
C ARG A 2 15.34 60.57 -19.47
N GLY A 3 15.01 60.74 -18.19
CA GLY A 3 15.62 60.01 -17.08
C GLY A 3 14.53 59.19 -16.39
N GLY A 4 14.22 58.02 -16.95
CA GLY A 4 13.29 57.07 -16.35
C GLY A 4 13.99 56.24 -15.28
N SER A 5 13.49 56.35 -14.05
CA SER A 5 13.74 55.43 -12.95
C SER A 5 13.31 54.03 -13.37
N VAL A 6 14.28 53.16 -13.66
CA VAL A 6 14.03 51.72 -13.79
C VAL A 6 14.07 51.15 -12.38
N ARG A 7 12.89 50.92 -11.82
CA ARG A 7 12.70 50.01 -10.70
C ARG A 7 13.04 48.60 -11.18
N THR A 8 14.13 48.03 -10.70
CA THR A 8 14.41 46.59 -10.82
C THR A 8 13.44 45.85 -9.90
N GLY A 9 12.25 45.54 -10.42
CA GLY A 9 11.37 44.54 -9.85
C GLY A 9 11.85 43.15 -10.26
N GLY A 10 12.16 42.30 -9.29
CA GLY A 10 12.66 40.95 -9.55
C GLY A 10 13.08 40.23 -8.28
N ALA A 11 12.16 40.10 -7.31
CA ALA A 11 12.28 39.11 -6.26
C ALA A 11 10.88 38.53 -6.03
N LEU A 12 10.56 37.44 -6.72
CA LEU A 12 9.50 36.56 -6.24
C LEU A 12 10.05 35.95 -4.95
N SER A 13 9.60 36.49 -3.81
CA SER A 13 9.89 35.92 -2.50
C SER A 13 9.36 34.49 -2.52
N ALA A 14 10.25 33.51 -2.55
CA ALA A 14 9.86 32.12 -2.42
C ALA A 14 9.17 31.92 -1.05
N THR A 15 8.10 31.13 -1.06
CA THR A 15 7.23 30.94 0.10
C THR A 15 7.97 30.09 1.12
N VAL A 16 8.20 30.64 2.30
CA VAL A 16 8.62 29.86 3.48
C VAL A 16 7.37 29.24 4.11
N PHE A 17 7.42 27.94 4.37
CA PHE A 17 6.38 27.21 5.10
C PHE A 17 6.66 27.31 6.59
N ARG A 18 5.61 27.47 7.40
CA ARG A 18 5.78 27.49 8.86
C ARG A 18 6.24 26.12 9.38
N ASP A 19 5.57 25.08 8.93
CA ASP A 19 5.85 23.68 9.26
C ASP A 19 5.30 22.76 8.16
N ARG A 20 5.35 21.44 8.37
CA ARG A 20 4.81 20.44 7.43
C ARG A 20 3.29 20.50 7.31
N ASP A 21 2.58 20.96 8.33
CA ASP A 21 1.12 21.09 8.30
C ASP A 21 0.70 22.22 7.34
N ASP A 22 1.32 23.40 7.50
CA ASP A 22 1.17 24.57 6.64
C ASP A 22 1.51 24.25 5.18
N ALA A 23 2.57 23.48 4.96
CA ALA A 23 2.96 23.00 3.64
C ALA A 23 1.92 22.04 3.04
N GLY A 24 1.36 21.14 3.85
CA GLY A 24 0.29 20.24 3.45
C GLY A 24 -0.99 20.97 3.06
N VAL A 25 -1.38 22.02 3.79
CA VAL A 25 -2.55 22.85 3.46
C VAL A 25 -2.38 23.50 2.08
N LYS A 26 -1.24 24.15 1.83
CA LYS A 26 -0.96 24.82 0.55
C LYS A 26 -0.84 23.83 -0.61
N LEU A 27 -0.27 22.64 -0.36
CA LEU A 27 -0.18 21.58 -1.37
C LEU A 27 -1.56 21.03 -1.72
N ALA A 28 -2.42 20.81 -0.72
CA ALA A 28 -3.76 20.30 -0.90
C ALA A 28 -4.63 21.24 -1.76
N GLU A 29 -4.52 22.56 -1.58
CA GLU A 29 -5.19 23.57 -2.43
C GLU A 29 -4.87 23.37 -3.92
N ARG A 30 -3.62 23.00 -4.24
CA ARG A 30 -3.17 22.72 -5.62
C ARG A 30 -3.65 21.37 -6.15
N LEU A 31 -4.14 20.49 -5.30
CA LEU A 31 -4.59 19.13 -5.63
C LEU A 31 -6.11 18.96 -5.61
N LEU A 32 -6.88 19.99 -5.23
CA LEU A 32 -8.34 19.92 -5.10
C LEU A 32 -9.07 19.45 -6.37
N HIS A 33 -8.49 19.67 -7.55
CA HIS A 33 -9.05 19.18 -8.82
C HIS A 33 -9.12 17.65 -8.88
N LEU A 34 -8.27 16.94 -8.14
CA LEU A 34 -8.23 15.48 -8.08
C LEU A 34 -9.30 14.88 -7.15
N LYS A 35 -9.95 15.67 -6.28
CA LYS A 35 -10.93 15.18 -5.30
C LYS A 35 -12.03 14.30 -5.93
N ARG A 36 -12.50 14.68 -7.12
CA ARG A 36 -13.55 13.93 -7.85
C ARG A 36 -13.08 12.56 -8.35
N GLU A 37 -11.78 12.33 -8.47
CA GLU A 37 -11.21 11.03 -8.87
C GLU A 37 -11.07 10.07 -7.69
N ARG A 38 -11.40 10.50 -6.46
CA ARG A 38 -11.24 9.72 -5.22
C ARG A 38 -9.84 9.09 -5.13
N PRO A 39 -8.79 9.92 -5.11
CA PRO A 39 -7.43 9.44 -5.18
C PRO A 39 -7.06 8.62 -3.93
N VAL A 40 -5.93 7.92 -4.00
CA VAL A 40 -5.22 7.41 -2.82
C VAL A 40 -4.01 8.31 -2.60
N VAL A 41 -3.85 8.82 -1.38
CA VAL A 41 -2.70 9.66 -1.01
C VAL A 41 -1.66 8.79 -0.30
N LEU A 42 -0.46 8.73 -0.85
CA LEU A 42 0.65 7.95 -0.31
C LEU A 42 1.77 8.87 0.18
N GLY A 43 2.03 8.88 1.48
CA GLY A 43 3.14 9.64 2.05
C GLY A 43 4.46 8.88 1.98
N LEU A 44 5.51 9.56 1.54
CA LEU A 44 6.87 9.03 1.60
C LEU A 44 7.45 9.24 2.99
N PRO A 45 7.83 8.15 3.69
CA PRO A 45 8.31 8.29 5.05
C PRO A 45 9.75 8.86 5.08
N ARG A 46 10.10 9.63 6.11
CA ARG A 46 9.24 10.01 7.25
C ARG A 46 8.57 11.36 7.05
N GLY A 47 9.30 12.31 6.47
CA GLY A 47 8.90 13.71 6.35
C GLY A 47 7.63 13.95 5.53
N GLY A 48 7.37 13.15 4.50
CA GLY A 48 6.17 13.26 3.68
C GLY A 48 4.87 12.87 4.38
N MET A 49 4.91 12.10 5.48
CA MET A 49 3.70 11.56 6.12
C MET A 49 2.78 12.65 6.72
N PRO A 50 3.26 13.62 7.51
CA PRO A 50 2.40 14.73 7.97
C PRO A 50 1.78 15.54 6.83
N VAL A 51 2.54 15.77 5.76
CA VAL A 51 2.07 16.50 4.58
C VAL A 51 0.98 15.70 3.85
N ALA A 52 1.21 14.40 3.67
CA ALA A 52 0.26 13.48 3.04
C ALA A 52 -1.06 13.38 3.81
N ALA A 53 -1.00 13.26 5.14
CA ALA A 53 -2.19 13.20 5.99
C ALA A 53 -3.04 14.47 5.85
N ARG A 54 -2.40 15.64 5.81
CA ARG A 54 -3.11 16.92 5.59
C ARG A 54 -3.73 17.02 4.20
N VAL A 55 -3.03 16.55 3.16
CA VAL A 55 -3.55 16.48 1.79
C VAL A 55 -4.75 15.54 1.71
N ALA A 56 -4.63 14.35 2.29
CA ALA A 56 -5.69 13.34 2.31
C ALA A 56 -6.97 13.85 2.99
N ALA A 57 -6.83 14.52 4.14
CA ALA A 57 -7.97 15.10 4.87
C ALA A 57 -8.75 16.11 4.02
N GLN A 58 -8.07 16.99 3.28
CA GLN A 58 -8.76 17.98 2.43
C GLN A 58 -9.38 17.37 1.18
N LEU A 59 -8.73 16.34 0.61
CA LEU A 59 -9.25 15.61 -0.53
C LEU A 59 -10.34 14.60 -0.15
N GLU A 60 -10.60 14.36 1.14
CA GLU A 60 -11.47 13.29 1.64
C GLU A 60 -11.08 11.94 1.02
N ALA A 61 -9.78 11.63 1.09
CA ALA A 61 -9.16 10.49 0.42
C ALA A 61 -8.45 9.58 1.43
N PRO A 62 -8.33 8.27 1.16
CA PRO A 62 -7.48 7.40 1.94
C PRO A 62 -6.03 7.90 1.95
N CYS A 63 -5.43 7.87 3.14
CA CYS A 63 -4.01 8.13 3.35
C CYS A 63 -3.30 6.84 3.74
N ASP A 64 -2.12 6.59 3.18
CA ASP A 64 -1.27 5.47 3.57
C ASP A 64 0.21 5.82 3.45
N VAL A 65 1.08 5.03 4.06
CA VAL A 65 2.53 5.12 3.89
C VAL A 65 2.95 4.31 2.67
N MET A 66 3.95 4.81 1.95
CA MET A 66 4.60 4.08 0.88
C MET A 66 6.08 3.90 1.18
N VAL A 67 6.45 2.71 1.65
CA VAL A 67 7.85 2.37 1.92
C VAL A 67 8.51 1.86 0.63
N VAL A 68 9.51 2.59 0.15
CA VAL A 68 10.32 2.20 -1.01
C VAL A 68 11.82 2.33 -0.76
N ARG A 69 12.59 1.51 -1.47
CA ARG A 69 14.06 1.58 -1.51
C ARG A 69 14.54 1.53 -2.96
N LYS A 70 15.54 2.35 -3.28
CA LYS A 70 16.22 2.31 -4.57
C LYS A 70 17.23 1.17 -4.60
N LEU A 71 17.36 0.53 -5.76
CA LEU A 71 18.39 -0.46 -6.03
C LEU A 71 19.55 0.24 -6.74
N GLY A 72 20.56 0.65 -5.96
CA GLY A 72 21.76 1.33 -6.47
C GLY A 72 22.81 0.34 -6.97
N ALA A 73 23.55 0.73 -8.01
CA ALA A 73 24.64 -0.07 -8.55
C ALA A 73 25.80 -0.25 -7.53
N PRO A 74 26.52 -1.39 -7.54
CA PRO A 74 27.72 -1.58 -6.74
C PRO A 74 28.75 -0.46 -6.99
N GLY A 75 29.27 0.13 -5.92
CA GLY A 75 30.24 1.24 -6.00
C GLY A 75 29.63 2.60 -6.35
N HIS A 76 28.39 2.63 -6.86
CA HIS A 76 27.69 3.83 -7.29
C HIS A 76 26.21 3.82 -6.88
N PRO A 77 25.91 3.94 -5.57
CA PRO A 77 24.54 3.88 -5.05
C PRO A 77 23.62 5.00 -5.58
N GLU A 78 24.18 6.07 -6.13
CA GLU A 78 23.50 7.16 -6.82
C GLU A 78 22.85 6.73 -8.14
N PHE A 79 23.43 5.75 -8.84
CA PHE A 79 22.88 5.20 -10.08
C PHE A 79 21.95 4.04 -9.76
N ALA A 80 20.66 4.35 -9.66
CA ALA A 80 19.63 3.35 -9.39
C ALA A 80 19.23 2.61 -10.67
N PHE A 81 19.38 1.28 -10.69
CA PHE A 81 18.91 0.40 -11.76
C PHE A 81 17.50 -0.15 -11.48
N GLY A 82 16.92 0.16 -10.32
CA GLY A 82 15.60 -0.31 -9.95
C GLY A 82 15.12 0.22 -8.61
N ALA A 83 14.00 -0.32 -8.14
CA ALA A 83 13.41 -0.03 -6.85
C ALA A 83 12.68 -1.26 -6.30
N VAL A 84 12.55 -1.32 -4.98
CA VAL A 84 11.71 -2.27 -4.25
C VAL A 84 10.73 -1.52 -3.35
N GLY A 85 9.58 -2.14 -3.11
CA GLY A 85 8.55 -1.67 -2.22
C GLY A 85 7.90 -2.82 -1.45
N GLU A 86 6.76 -2.54 -0.84
CA GLU A 86 6.02 -3.52 -0.03
C GLU A 86 5.54 -4.72 -0.87
N ASP A 87 5.23 -5.85 -0.22
CA ASP A 87 4.67 -7.06 -0.83
C ASP A 87 5.53 -7.66 -1.97
N ASP A 88 6.86 -7.69 -1.81
CA ASP A 88 7.82 -8.13 -2.83
C ASP A 88 7.73 -7.37 -4.18
N THR A 89 7.10 -6.20 -4.17
CA THR A 89 6.98 -5.38 -5.37
C THR A 89 8.37 -4.87 -5.74
N ARG A 90 8.79 -5.14 -6.98
CA ARG A 90 10.06 -4.64 -7.53
C ARG A 90 9.90 -4.11 -8.94
N PHE A 91 10.70 -3.11 -9.24
CA PHE A 91 10.92 -2.58 -10.57
C PHE A 91 12.42 -2.70 -10.87
N ILE A 92 12.76 -3.34 -11.99
CA ILE A 92 14.14 -3.46 -12.47
C ILE A 92 14.17 -2.89 -13.89
N ASP A 93 15.13 -2.01 -14.16
CA ASP A 93 15.40 -1.50 -15.49
C ASP A 93 16.43 -2.43 -16.15
N ASP A 94 15.95 -3.30 -17.03
CA ASP A 94 16.80 -4.30 -17.70
C ASP A 94 17.85 -3.64 -18.60
N LEU A 95 17.53 -2.49 -19.23
CA LEU A 95 18.47 -1.77 -20.08
C LEU A 95 19.62 -1.18 -19.27
N VAL A 96 19.32 -0.58 -18.11
CA VAL A 96 20.34 -0.06 -17.20
C VAL A 96 21.17 -1.20 -16.61
N THR A 97 20.52 -2.29 -16.18
CA THR A 97 21.20 -3.48 -15.66
C THR A 97 22.20 -4.05 -16.67
N MET A 98 21.78 -4.21 -17.93
CA MET A 98 22.63 -4.67 -19.03
C MET A 98 23.76 -3.69 -19.34
N GLY A 99 23.46 -2.38 -19.41
CA GLY A 99 24.46 -1.34 -19.69
C GLY A 99 25.55 -1.24 -18.62
N LEU A 100 25.22 -1.57 -17.37
CA LEU A 100 26.16 -1.64 -16.25
C LEU A 100 26.88 -3.00 -16.15
N GLY A 101 26.49 -3.99 -16.95
CA GLY A 101 27.08 -5.34 -16.91
C GLY A 101 26.87 -6.05 -15.58
N LEU A 102 25.76 -5.79 -14.89
CA LEU A 102 25.51 -6.35 -13.56
C LEU A 102 25.13 -7.84 -13.66
N PRO A 103 25.86 -8.75 -12.97
CA PRO A 103 25.46 -10.14 -12.90
C PRO A 103 24.11 -10.31 -12.20
N GLU A 104 23.27 -11.23 -12.66
CA GLU A 104 21.95 -11.52 -12.07
C GLU A 104 22.04 -11.84 -10.56
N ALA A 105 23.05 -12.61 -10.16
CA ALA A 105 23.30 -12.92 -8.75
C ALA A 105 23.58 -11.66 -7.90
N THR A 106 24.25 -10.65 -8.48
CA THR A 106 24.51 -9.37 -7.83
C THR A 106 23.22 -8.57 -7.69
N VAL A 107 22.41 -8.48 -8.74
CA VAL A 107 21.09 -7.84 -8.71
C VAL A 107 20.21 -8.44 -7.61
N GLU A 108 20.08 -9.77 -7.59
CA GLU A 108 19.26 -10.48 -6.59
C GLU A 108 19.80 -10.32 -5.16
N SER A 109 21.12 -10.18 -4.98
CA SER A 109 21.69 -9.87 -3.66
C SER A 109 21.30 -8.48 -3.16
N ILE A 110 21.27 -7.48 -4.05
CA ILE A 110 20.90 -6.10 -3.73
C ILE A 110 19.41 -6.03 -3.45
N VAL A 111 18.58 -6.64 -4.29
CA VAL A 111 17.12 -6.74 -4.09
C VAL A 111 16.80 -7.31 -2.71
N ARG A 112 17.36 -8.47 -2.36
CA ARG A 112 17.11 -9.10 -1.04
C ARG A 112 17.59 -8.26 0.14
N ARG A 113 18.64 -7.46 -0.02
CA ARG A 113 19.11 -6.56 1.03
C ARG A 113 18.14 -5.40 1.22
N GLU A 114 17.76 -4.74 0.14
CA GLU A 114 16.86 -3.58 0.21
C GLU A 114 15.42 -3.99 0.59
N GLN A 115 14.95 -5.16 0.14
CA GLN A 115 13.63 -5.69 0.52
C GLN A 115 13.51 -5.92 2.02
N ARG A 116 14.56 -6.44 2.68
CA ARG A 116 14.58 -6.61 4.14
C ARG A 116 14.45 -5.29 4.90
N GLU A 117 15.04 -4.21 4.39
CA GLU A 117 14.89 -2.89 4.98
C GLU A 117 13.49 -2.31 4.76
N VAL A 118 12.87 -2.57 3.60
CA VAL A 118 11.45 -2.25 3.38
C VAL A 118 10.59 -2.98 4.40
N GLU A 119 10.70 -4.30 4.51
CA GLU A 119 9.92 -5.12 5.46
C GLU A 119 10.07 -4.65 6.90
N ARG A 120 11.30 -4.30 7.32
CA ARG A 120 11.58 -3.77 8.66
C ARG A 120 10.79 -2.48 8.92
N ARG A 121 10.86 -1.52 7.99
CA ARG A 121 10.17 -0.21 8.11
C ARG A 121 8.66 -0.35 8.03
N VAL A 122 8.15 -1.21 7.17
CA VAL A 122 6.71 -1.51 7.09
C VAL A 122 6.20 -2.04 8.42
N ALA A 123 6.90 -3.01 9.02
CA ALA A 123 6.53 -3.56 10.31
C ALA A 123 6.50 -2.49 11.41
N GLU A 124 7.42 -1.53 11.35
CA GLU A 124 7.53 -0.44 12.31
C GLU A 124 6.43 0.64 12.14
N TYR A 125 6.13 1.03 10.89
CA TYR A 125 5.14 2.08 10.62
C TYR A 125 3.71 1.55 10.67
N ARG A 126 3.46 0.44 9.96
CA ARG A 126 2.11 -0.06 9.68
C ARG A 126 1.60 -0.96 10.80
N GLY A 127 2.48 -1.66 11.51
CA GLY A 127 2.10 -2.61 12.55
C GLY A 127 1.14 -3.69 12.03
N HIS A 128 -0.14 -3.57 12.37
CA HIS A 128 -1.21 -4.50 11.97
C HIS A 128 -2.20 -3.91 10.94
N LEU A 129 -2.04 -2.64 10.58
CA LEU A 129 -2.89 -1.95 9.60
C LEU A 129 -2.74 -2.55 8.20
N LEU A 130 -3.76 -2.41 7.36
CA LEU A 130 -3.74 -2.97 6.00
C LEU A 130 -3.30 -1.91 4.99
N PRO A 131 -2.54 -2.30 3.94
CA PRO A 131 -2.21 -1.36 2.86
C PRO A 131 -3.42 -1.02 2.00
N VAL A 132 -3.49 0.24 1.56
CA VAL A 132 -4.54 0.71 0.65
C VAL A 132 -4.31 0.15 -0.76
N MET A 133 -5.39 -0.33 -1.39
CA MET A 133 -5.35 -0.88 -2.74
C MET A 133 -5.16 0.21 -3.80
N LEU A 134 -4.14 0.05 -4.65
CA LEU A 134 -3.79 1.03 -5.70
C LEU A 134 -4.36 0.68 -7.08
N GLN A 135 -4.76 -0.57 -7.30
CA GLN A 135 -5.17 -1.08 -8.61
C GLN A 135 -6.31 -0.25 -9.22
N GLY A 136 -6.08 0.33 -10.40
CA GLY A 136 -7.07 1.11 -11.13
C GLY A 136 -7.32 2.53 -10.59
N ARG A 137 -6.69 2.92 -9.47
CA ARG A 137 -6.91 4.21 -8.80
C ARG A 137 -5.97 5.30 -9.35
N THR A 138 -6.35 6.56 -9.11
CA THR A 138 -5.43 7.70 -9.16
C THR A 138 -4.67 7.74 -7.85
N VAL A 139 -3.33 7.73 -7.90
CA VAL A 139 -2.45 7.71 -6.73
C VAL A 139 -1.64 9.00 -6.68
N VAL A 140 -1.64 9.67 -5.53
CA VAL A 140 -0.88 10.89 -5.27
C VAL A 140 0.27 10.55 -4.32
N VAL A 141 1.49 10.55 -4.81
CA VAL A 141 2.70 10.31 -4.01
C VAL A 141 3.18 11.65 -3.46
N VAL A 142 3.17 11.80 -2.13
CA VAL A 142 3.45 13.04 -1.41
C VAL A 142 4.76 12.95 -0.63
N ASP A 143 5.59 13.98 -0.72
CA ASP A 143 6.79 14.17 0.12
C ASP A 143 6.78 15.58 0.74
N ASP A 144 7.63 15.84 1.74
CA ASP A 144 7.80 17.21 2.30
C ASP A 144 8.70 18.11 1.45
N GLY A 145 9.43 17.53 0.50
CA GLY A 145 10.11 18.27 -0.54
C GLY A 145 11.06 17.37 -1.31
N TRP A 146 11.39 17.77 -2.54
CA TRP A 146 12.33 16.99 -3.35
C TRP A 146 13.62 17.77 -3.54
N ALA A 147 14.73 17.23 -3.04
CA ALA A 147 16.05 17.67 -3.47
C ALA A 147 16.40 17.07 -4.83
N THR A 148 16.52 15.74 -4.90
CA THR A 148 16.85 14.99 -6.13
C THR A 148 15.67 14.27 -6.76
N GLY A 149 14.55 14.15 -6.03
CA GLY A 149 13.35 13.41 -6.45
C GLY A 149 13.53 11.89 -6.58
N SER A 150 14.70 11.35 -6.26
CA SER A 150 14.99 9.93 -6.54
C SER A 150 14.11 8.94 -5.76
N THR A 151 13.74 9.26 -4.52
CA THR A 151 12.77 8.45 -3.75
C THR A 151 11.38 8.53 -4.36
N ALA A 152 10.95 9.73 -4.78
CA ALA A 152 9.67 9.93 -5.45
C ALA A 152 9.60 9.17 -6.78
N MET A 153 10.67 9.18 -7.59
CA MET A 153 10.75 8.36 -8.81
C MET A 153 10.56 6.87 -8.51
N ALA A 154 11.25 6.35 -7.50
CA ALA A 154 11.10 4.94 -7.09
C ALA A 154 9.65 4.63 -6.65
N ALA A 155 9.04 5.53 -5.88
CA ALA A 155 7.66 5.42 -5.44
C ALA A 155 6.66 5.42 -6.61
N LEU A 156 6.81 6.33 -7.57
CA LEU A 156 5.93 6.37 -8.76
C LEU A 156 6.01 5.06 -9.55
N ARG A 157 7.22 4.53 -9.79
CA ARG A 157 7.43 3.27 -10.51
C ARG A 157 6.82 2.07 -9.76
N ILE A 158 6.95 2.01 -8.44
CA ILE A 158 6.32 0.98 -7.61
C ILE A 158 4.80 1.14 -7.59
N ALA A 159 4.26 2.36 -7.52
CA ALA A 159 2.81 2.59 -7.56
C ALA A 159 2.22 2.11 -8.89
N ARG A 160 2.93 2.36 -10.00
CA ARG A 160 2.58 1.83 -11.32
C ARG A 160 2.61 0.31 -11.39
N SER A 161 3.65 -0.34 -10.88
CA SER A 161 3.72 -1.81 -10.88
C SER A 161 2.66 -2.46 -9.99
N ARG A 162 2.15 -1.75 -8.97
CA ARG A 162 0.97 -2.14 -8.18
C ARG A 162 -0.38 -1.78 -8.84
N GLY A 163 -0.35 -1.34 -10.09
CA GLY A 163 -1.54 -1.18 -10.94
C GLY A 163 -2.26 0.16 -10.84
N ALA A 164 -1.61 1.21 -10.31
CA ALA A 164 -2.16 2.56 -10.34
C ALA A 164 -2.48 3.00 -11.79
N ARG A 165 -3.72 3.43 -12.04
CA ARG A 165 -4.17 3.91 -13.36
C ARG A 165 -3.58 5.26 -13.69
N ARG A 166 -3.40 6.11 -12.68
CA ARG A 166 -2.76 7.42 -12.78
C ARG A 166 -1.85 7.62 -11.58
N VAL A 167 -0.66 8.18 -11.78
CA VAL A 167 0.27 8.53 -10.71
C VAL A 167 0.62 10.02 -10.78
N VAL A 168 0.41 10.71 -9.67
CA VAL A 168 0.67 12.13 -9.50
C VAL A 168 1.78 12.27 -8.47
N ALA A 169 2.83 13.00 -8.79
CA ALA A 169 3.86 13.38 -7.83
C ALA A 169 3.50 14.73 -7.22
N ALA A 170 3.53 14.85 -5.90
CA ALA A 170 3.20 16.10 -5.20
C ALA A 170 4.21 16.42 -4.09
N ALA A 171 4.68 17.67 -4.04
CA ALA A 171 5.50 18.15 -2.93
C ALA A 171 5.36 19.66 -2.74
N PRO A 172 5.56 20.22 -1.54
CA PRO A 172 5.53 21.65 -1.33
C PRO A 172 6.64 22.39 -2.09
N ILE A 173 7.84 21.82 -2.14
CA ILE A 173 9.04 22.48 -2.65
C ILE A 173 9.94 21.54 -3.45
N ALA A 174 10.43 22.00 -4.60
CA ALA A 174 11.43 21.26 -5.39
C ALA A 174 12.17 22.19 -6.38
N PRO A 175 13.46 21.94 -6.70
CA PRO A 175 14.14 22.65 -7.77
C PRO A 175 13.58 22.24 -9.14
N ARG A 176 13.64 23.16 -10.10
CA ARG A 176 13.09 22.99 -11.46
C ARG A 176 13.58 21.71 -12.16
N GLU A 177 14.88 21.41 -12.04
CA GLU A 177 15.48 20.20 -12.64
C GLU A 177 14.82 18.91 -12.12
N THR A 178 14.54 18.83 -10.81
CA THR A 178 13.89 17.68 -10.20
C THR A 178 12.43 17.55 -10.67
N ILE A 179 11.73 18.66 -10.86
CA ILE A 179 10.36 18.68 -11.42
C ILE A 179 10.37 18.14 -12.85
N GLU A 180 11.30 18.61 -13.68
CA GLU A 180 11.43 18.18 -15.08
C GLU A 180 11.71 16.68 -15.18
N ARG A 181 12.60 16.15 -14.34
CA ARG A 181 12.86 14.71 -14.25
C ARG A 181 11.62 13.91 -13.85
N LEU A 182 10.88 14.35 -12.85
CA LEU A 182 9.68 13.65 -12.38
C LEU A 182 8.54 13.66 -13.41
N ARG A 183 8.46 14.68 -14.28
CA ARG A 183 7.47 14.73 -15.38
C ARG A 183 7.63 13.61 -16.40
N HIS A 184 8.79 12.96 -16.46
CA HIS A 184 8.99 11.79 -17.32
C HIS A 184 8.40 10.50 -16.71
N GLU A 185 8.14 10.48 -15.40
CA GLU A 185 7.69 9.29 -14.67
C GLU A 185 6.24 9.42 -14.17
N ALA A 186 5.76 10.65 -13.92
CA ALA A 186 4.42 10.94 -13.43
C ALA A 186 3.49 11.45 -14.55
N ASP A 187 2.19 11.18 -14.43
CA ASP A 187 1.19 11.80 -15.32
C ASP A 187 1.03 13.28 -15.02
N GLU A 188 1.29 13.69 -13.77
CA GLU A 188 1.22 15.05 -13.29
C GLU A 188 2.23 15.26 -12.17
N VAL A 189 2.87 16.45 -12.15
CA VAL A 189 3.77 16.86 -11.08
C VAL A 189 3.25 18.19 -10.52
N VAL A 190 2.87 18.18 -9.24
CA VAL A 190 2.31 19.34 -8.54
C VAL A 190 3.29 19.82 -7.49
N VAL A 191 3.76 21.06 -7.62
CA VAL A 191 4.66 21.68 -6.65
C VAL A 191 4.13 23.06 -6.27
N VAL A 192 4.13 23.39 -4.98
CA VAL A 192 3.66 24.71 -4.50
C VAL A 192 4.62 25.81 -4.92
N ASP A 193 5.92 25.61 -4.72
CA ASP A 193 6.96 26.57 -5.09
C ASP A 193 8.23 25.89 -5.66
N SER A 194 8.92 26.57 -6.56
CA SER A 194 10.15 26.09 -7.20
C SER A 194 11.21 27.19 -7.28
N PRO A 195 12.05 27.31 -6.24
CA PRO A 195 13.01 28.40 -6.11
C PRO A 195 14.21 28.19 -7.04
N GLU A 196 14.79 29.29 -7.54
CA GLU A 196 16.00 29.27 -8.38
C GLU A 196 17.25 28.81 -7.60
N HIS A 197 17.34 29.16 -6.31
CA HIS A 197 18.43 28.78 -5.42
C HIS A 197 17.94 27.76 -4.38
N PHE A 198 18.23 26.49 -4.63
CA PHE A 198 17.84 25.38 -3.76
C PHE A 198 19.09 24.71 -3.17
N ILE A 199 19.22 24.70 -1.85
CA ILE A 199 20.30 23.99 -1.14
C ILE A 199 19.74 22.71 -0.51
N SER A 200 18.68 22.84 0.28
CA SER A 200 18.02 21.71 0.94
C SER A 200 16.52 21.97 1.10
N VAL A 201 15.75 20.92 1.39
CA VAL A 201 14.31 21.06 1.69
C VAL A 201 14.10 21.92 2.94
N GLY A 202 14.85 21.63 4.01
CA GLY A 202 14.63 22.25 5.32
C GLY A 202 14.84 23.76 5.38
N GLN A 203 15.54 24.38 4.41
CA GLN A 203 15.69 25.84 4.38
C GLN A 203 14.38 26.59 4.11
N TRP A 204 13.37 25.87 3.59
CA TRP A 204 12.06 26.42 3.24
C TRP A 204 11.02 26.24 4.33
N TYR A 205 11.44 25.79 5.50
CA TYR A 205 10.59 25.52 6.65
C TYR A 205 11.11 26.30 7.87
N ASP A 206 10.24 27.05 8.55
CA ASP A 206 10.59 27.67 9.83
C ASP A 206 10.81 26.59 10.90
N ASP A 207 9.94 25.58 10.93
CA ASP A 207 10.10 24.35 11.71
C ASP A 207 10.21 23.12 10.78
N PHE A 208 11.42 22.55 10.73
CA PHE A 208 11.72 21.30 10.02
C PHE A 208 12.16 20.17 10.96
N THR A 209 11.60 20.13 12.17
CA THR A 209 11.87 19.09 13.16
C THR A 209 11.73 17.69 12.55
N GLN A 210 12.67 16.81 12.88
CA GLN A 210 12.71 15.48 12.28
C GLN A 210 11.51 14.64 12.71
N VAL A 211 10.77 14.11 11.74
CA VAL A 211 9.66 13.17 12.00
C VAL A 211 10.23 11.82 12.43
N SER A 212 9.79 11.30 13.58
CA SER A 212 10.17 10.00 14.11
C SER A 212 9.39 8.84 13.46
N GLU A 213 9.83 7.61 13.71
CA GLU A 213 9.11 6.42 13.25
C GLU A 213 7.77 6.23 13.98
N SER A 214 7.73 6.56 15.28
CA SER A 214 6.49 6.55 16.06
C SER A 214 5.47 7.56 15.54
N GLN A 215 5.90 8.77 15.17
CA GLN A 215 5.00 9.78 14.61
C GLN A 215 4.37 9.33 13.29
N VAL A 216 5.11 8.58 12.46
CA VAL A 216 4.52 7.98 11.25
C VAL A 216 3.46 6.94 11.61
N ALA A 217 3.72 6.09 12.60
CA ALA A 217 2.76 5.08 13.05
C ALA A 217 1.50 5.72 13.67
N ASP A 218 1.66 6.79 14.47
CA ASP A 218 0.56 7.53 15.07
C ASP A 218 -0.34 8.15 13.99
N ILE A 219 0.27 8.81 12.98
CA ILE A 219 -0.46 9.37 11.83
C ILE A 219 -1.24 8.28 11.08
N LEU A 220 -0.61 7.11 10.85
CA LEU A 220 -1.28 6.01 10.16
C LEU A 220 -2.46 5.45 10.95
N GLN A 221 -2.37 5.37 12.27
CA GLN A 221 -3.49 4.94 13.11
C GLN A 221 -4.61 5.97 13.09
N GLU A 222 -4.31 7.26 13.12
CA GLU A 222 -5.34 8.31 13.05
C GLU A 222 -6.09 8.29 11.72
N VAL A 223 -5.38 8.17 10.58
CA VAL A 223 -6.01 8.18 9.25
C VAL A 223 -6.73 6.88 8.88
N ASP A 224 -6.38 5.74 9.48
CA ASP A 224 -7.09 4.46 9.28
C ASP A 224 -8.43 4.41 10.04
N THR A 225 -8.62 5.25 11.07
CA THR A 225 -9.86 5.29 11.86
C THR A 225 -11.06 5.93 11.14
N GLU A 226 -10.86 6.49 9.94
CA GLU A 226 -11.94 7.00 9.09
C GLU A 226 -12.08 6.18 7.79
N ASP A 227 -13.18 5.43 7.70
CA ASP A 227 -13.82 4.80 6.53
C ASP A 227 -13.22 5.03 5.11
N PHE A 228 -12.22 4.26 4.67
CA PHE A 228 -11.79 4.28 3.26
C PHE A 228 -11.51 2.92 2.57
N HIS A 229 -12.13 1.83 3.05
CA HIS A 229 -12.37 0.70 2.15
C HIS A 229 -13.57 1.04 1.28
N GLU A 230 -13.39 1.23 -0.04
CA GLU A 230 -14.49 1.60 -0.95
C GLU A 230 -15.67 0.64 -0.76
N PRO A 231 -16.82 1.09 -0.19
CA PRO A 231 -17.98 0.24 -0.08
C PRO A 231 -18.45 -0.07 -1.51
N ILE A 232 -18.54 -1.35 -1.84
CA ILE A 232 -19.29 -1.77 -3.03
C ILE A 232 -20.71 -1.25 -2.82
N GLN A 233 -21.24 -0.44 -3.76
CA GLN A 233 -22.65 -0.03 -3.71
C GLN A 233 -23.52 -1.29 -3.61
N GLY A 234 -24.26 -1.42 -2.51
CA GLY A 234 -24.98 -2.64 -2.19
C GLY A 234 -24.10 -3.71 -1.52
N SER A 235 -23.24 -3.34 -0.56
CA SER A 235 -22.62 -4.29 0.38
C SER A 235 -23.41 -4.35 1.69
N ARG A 236 -23.74 -5.55 2.16
CA ARG A 236 -24.33 -5.80 3.48
C ARG A 236 -23.27 -5.69 4.58
N THR A 237 -22.01 -6.01 4.27
CA THR A 237 -20.89 -5.97 5.22
C THR A 237 -19.57 -5.86 4.46
N ASP A 238 -18.68 -4.98 4.92
CA ASP A 238 -17.30 -4.90 4.48
C ASP A 238 -16.44 -4.51 5.68
N ARG A 239 -15.75 -5.48 6.28
CA ARG A 239 -15.01 -5.25 7.53
C ARG A 239 -13.83 -6.18 7.72
N THR A 240 -12.87 -5.72 8.50
CA THR A 240 -11.88 -6.59 9.12
C THR A 240 -12.56 -7.44 10.21
N ALA A 241 -12.16 -8.70 10.31
CA ALA A 241 -12.65 -9.67 11.26
C ALA A 241 -11.50 -10.19 12.12
N VAL A 242 -11.72 -10.20 13.44
CA VAL A 242 -10.88 -10.90 14.41
C VAL A 242 -11.62 -12.18 14.80
N ILE A 243 -11.02 -13.33 14.49
CA ILE A 243 -11.66 -14.64 14.54
C ILE A 243 -11.00 -15.47 15.65
N PRO A 244 -11.68 -15.66 16.81
CA PRO A 244 -11.13 -16.44 17.90
C PRO A 244 -11.16 -17.93 17.56
N VAL A 245 -10.01 -18.60 17.63
CA VAL A 245 -9.85 -20.04 17.38
C VAL A 245 -8.90 -20.63 18.41
N GLY A 246 -9.36 -21.57 19.24
CA GLY A 246 -8.48 -22.36 20.12
C GLY A 246 -7.53 -21.54 21.02
N GLY A 247 -7.95 -20.36 21.49
CA GLY A 247 -7.14 -19.47 22.33
C GLY A 247 -6.26 -18.47 21.58
N ILE A 248 -6.23 -18.49 20.25
CA ILE A 248 -5.58 -17.48 19.40
C ILE A 248 -6.61 -16.64 18.66
N SER A 249 -6.17 -15.51 18.10
CA SER A 249 -6.96 -14.67 17.20
C SER A 249 -6.37 -14.72 15.80
N LEU A 250 -7.18 -15.15 14.83
CA LEU A 250 -6.87 -15.09 13.41
C LEU A 250 -7.50 -13.83 12.81
N TYR A 251 -6.85 -13.26 11.80
CA TYR A 251 -7.31 -12.03 11.16
C TYR A 251 -7.85 -12.33 9.77
N GLY A 252 -8.97 -11.70 9.42
CA GLY A 252 -9.57 -11.81 8.11
C GLY A 252 -10.23 -10.54 7.63
N SER A 253 -10.64 -10.54 6.37
CA SER A 253 -11.44 -9.53 5.70
C SER A 253 -12.72 -10.19 5.23
N LEU A 254 -13.85 -9.80 5.82
CA LEU A 254 -15.17 -10.32 5.51
C LEU A 254 -15.92 -9.29 4.68
N ARG A 255 -16.35 -9.70 3.48
CA ARG A 255 -17.15 -8.89 2.59
C ARG A 255 -18.37 -9.67 2.09
N ILE A 256 -19.56 -9.13 2.29
CA ILE A 256 -20.82 -9.76 1.91
C ILE A 256 -21.68 -8.73 1.16
N PRO A 257 -21.94 -8.92 -0.15
CA PRO A 257 -22.88 -8.09 -0.91
C PRO A 257 -24.32 -8.14 -0.35
N THR A 258 -25.15 -7.12 -0.64
CA THR A 258 -26.56 -7.07 -0.22
C THR A 258 -27.39 -8.18 -0.86
N MET A 259 -27.14 -8.47 -2.14
CA MET A 259 -27.66 -9.64 -2.84
C MET A 259 -26.54 -10.67 -2.90
N CYS A 260 -26.48 -11.53 -1.88
CA CYS A 260 -25.44 -12.55 -1.74
C CYS A 260 -26.04 -13.95 -1.89
N GLU A 261 -25.47 -14.74 -2.80
CA GLU A 261 -25.94 -16.13 -3.04
C GLU A 261 -25.13 -17.17 -2.25
N GLY A 262 -23.97 -16.81 -1.73
CA GLY A 262 -23.08 -17.70 -0.99
C GLY A 262 -21.76 -17.02 -0.62
N ILE A 263 -20.99 -17.65 0.28
CA ILE A 263 -19.71 -17.11 0.76
C ILE A 263 -18.58 -18.06 0.38
N VAL A 264 -17.54 -17.51 -0.25
CA VAL A 264 -16.29 -18.19 -0.55
C VAL A 264 -15.27 -17.89 0.56
N VAL A 265 -14.85 -18.93 1.27
CA VAL A 265 -13.78 -18.84 2.28
C VAL A 265 -12.47 -19.25 1.62
N PHE A 266 -11.47 -18.37 1.68
CA PHE A 266 -10.17 -18.60 1.07
C PHE A 266 -9.28 -19.37 2.03
N ALA A 267 -8.87 -20.56 1.62
CA ALA A 267 -7.86 -21.38 2.30
C ALA A 267 -6.55 -21.29 1.49
N HIS A 268 -5.72 -20.29 1.79
CA HIS A 268 -4.49 -20.05 1.04
C HIS A 268 -3.30 -20.83 1.63
N GLY A 269 -2.43 -21.35 0.76
CA GLY A 269 -1.29 -22.20 1.14
C GLY A 269 -0.03 -21.45 1.59
N SER A 270 1.06 -22.21 1.81
CA SER A 270 2.36 -21.72 2.28
C SER A 270 2.96 -20.68 1.34
N GLY A 271 2.98 -19.41 1.75
CA GLY A 271 3.48 -18.30 0.93
C GLY A 271 2.41 -17.35 0.39
N SER A 272 1.16 -17.51 0.83
CA SER A 272 0.09 -16.56 0.57
C SER A 272 -0.62 -16.21 1.87
N SER A 273 -1.15 -15.00 1.93
CA SER A 273 -1.94 -14.48 3.04
C SER A 273 -3.27 -13.90 2.54
N ARG A 274 -4.07 -13.39 3.47
CA ARG A 274 -5.25 -12.57 3.17
C ARG A 274 -4.90 -11.31 2.37
N HIS A 275 -3.63 -10.92 2.34
CA HIS A 275 -3.09 -9.75 1.62
C HIS A 275 -2.61 -10.07 0.20
N SER A 276 -2.67 -11.33 -0.23
CA SER A 276 -2.24 -11.70 -1.58
C SER A 276 -3.05 -10.92 -2.64
N PRO A 277 -2.40 -10.11 -3.50
CA PRO A 277 -3.10 -9.33 -4.53
C PRO A 277 -3.92 -10.21 -5.47
N ARG A 278 -3.42 -11.43 -5.72
CA ARG A 278 -4.13 -12.44 -6.51
C ARG A 278 -5.42 -12.88 -5.82
N ASN A 279 -5.38 -13.22 -4.53
CA ASN A 279 -6.57 -13.64 -3.80
C ASN A 279 -7.56 -12.48 -3.65
N GLN A 280 -7.07 -11.26 -3.42
CA GLN A 280 -7.91 -10.06 -3.36
C GLN A 280 -8.57 -9.76 -4.72
N ALA A 281 -7.85 -9.91 -5.83
CA ALA A 281 -8.43 -9.76 -7.17
C ALA A 281 -9.51 -10.83 -7.44
N MET A 282 -9.27 -12.07 -7.03
CA MET A 282 -10.29 -13.14 -7.09
C MET A 282 -11.49 -12.82 -6.19
N ALA A 283 -11.24 -12.31 -4.98
CA ALA A 283 -12.30 -11.93 -4.05
C ALA A 283 -13.19 -10.83 -4.63
N GLN A 284 -12.57 -9.80 -5.20
CA GLN A 284 -13.29 -8.73 -5.90
C GLN A 284 -14.09 -9.26 -7.09
N ALA A 285 -13.56 -10.21 -7.85
CA ALA A 285 -14.31 -10.86 -8.93
C ALA A 285 -15.53 -11.62 -8.41
N PHE A 286 -15.39 -12.37 -7.31
CA PHE A 286 -16.52 -13.02 -6.63
C PHE A 286 -17.54 -12.02 -6.11
N ASN A 287 -17.11 -10.91 -5.48
CA ASN A 287 -18.02 -9.89 -4.98
C ASN A 287 -18.80 -9.22 -6.11
N LYS A 288 -18.15 -8.92 -7.25
CA LYS A 288 -18.84 -8.40 -8.45
C LYS A 288 -19.84 -9.39 -9.03
N ALA A 289 -19.61 -10.69 -8.83
CA ALA A 289 -20.52 -11.76 -9.24
C ALA A 289 -21.61 -12.08 -8.19
N GLY A 290 -21.72 -11.31 -7.09
CA GLY A 290 -22.75 -11.51 -6.07
C GLY A 290 -22.41 -12.55 -5.00
N LEU A 291 -21.14 -12.94 -4.87
CA LEU A 291 -20.68 -13.83 -3.80
C LEU A 291 -19.96 -13.07 -2.69
N GLY A 292 -20.24 -13.44 -1.44
CA GLY A 292 -19.47 -13.01 -0.29
C GLY A 292 -18.11 -13.69 -0.25
N THR A 293 -17.15 -13.07 0.43
CA THR A 293 -15.80 -13.59 0.55
C THR A 293 -15.26 -13.39 1.95
N LEU A 294 -14.58 -14.41 2.48
CA LEU A 294 -13.76 -14.32 3.69
C LEU A 294 -12.32 -14.69 3.34
N LEU A 295 -11.43 -13.70 3.42
CA LEU A 295 -9.99 -13.90 3.25
C LEU A 295 -9.39 -13.83 4.64
N PHE A 296 -8.67 -14.86 5.09
CA PHE A 296 -8.16 -14.89 6.46
C PHE A 296 -6.90 -15.75 6.54
N ASP A 297 -6.01 -15.42 7.48
CA ASP A 297 -4.80 -16.21 7.66
C ASP A 297 -5.06 -17.44 8.53
N LEU A 298 -4.73 -18.62 7.99
CA LEU A 298 -4.81 -19.89 8.71
C LEU A 298 -3.80 -20.00 9.86
N LEU A 299 -2.74 -19.20 9.82
CA LEU A 299 -1.68 -19.14 10.82
C LEU A 299 -1.53 -17.71 11.35
N THR A 300 -1.11 -17.57 12.61
CA THR A 300 -0.63 -16.28 13.10
C THR A 300 0.70 -15.91 12.44
N THR A 301 1.09 -14.63 12.51
CA THR A 301 2.36 -14.16 11.94
C THR A 301 3.58 -14.84 12.56
N TYR A 302 3.50 -15.26 13.82
CA TYR A 302 4.56 -16.01 14.50
C TYR A 302 4.65 -17.44 13.96
N GLU A 303 3.50 -18.12 13.85
CA GLU A 303 3.42 -19.50 13.39
C GLU A 303 3.80 -19.68 11.93
N ALA A 304 3.49 -18.68 11.09
CA ALA A 304 3.85 -18.70 9.68
C ALA A 304 5.37 -18.74 9.43
N ARG A 305 6.19 -18.41 10.45
CA ARG A 305 7.67 -18.51 10.38
C ARG A 305 8.18 -19.94 10.56
N GLU A 306 7.39 -20.81 11.18
CA GLU A 306 7.76 -22.19 11.45
C GLU A 306 7.39 -23.07 10.26
N ARG A 307 8.38 -23.46 9.45
CA ARG A 307 8.16 -24.24 8.21
C ARG A 307 7.30 -25.49 8.43
N GLN A 308 7.40 -26.13 9.59
CA GLN A 308 6.59 -27.30 9.94
C GLN A 308 5.09 -26.98 10.02
N ARG A 309 4.71 -25.83 10.60
CA ARG A 309 3.30 -25.43 10.74
C ARG A 309 2.65 -25.06 9.41
N VAL A 310 3.43 -24.53 8.47
CA VAL A 310 2.90 -24.14 7.15
C VAL A 310 2.55 -25.33 6.26
N PHE A 311 3.04 -26.54 6.61
CA PHE A 311 2.69 -27.80 5.94
C PHE A 311 1.85 -28.74 6.81
N ASP A 312 1.44 -28.30 8.00
CA ASP A 312 0.60 -29.07 8.92
C ASP A 312 -0.87 -29.01 8.48
N VAL A 313 -1.27 -29.92 7.59
CA VAL A 313 -2.62 -29.96 7.01
C VAL A 313 -3.70 -30.14 8.08
N GLU A 314 -3.42 -30.90 9.14
CA GLU A 314 -4.39 -31.14 10.23
C GLU A 314 -4.63 -29.87 11.04
N LEU A 315 -3.57 -29.14 11.40
CA LEU A 315 -3.68 -27.84 12.05
C LEU A 315 -4.47 -26.84 11.19
N LEU A 316 -4.09 -26.72 9.91
CA LEU A 316 -4.70 -25.79 8.97
C LEU A 316 -6.19 -26.13 8.73
N GLY A 317 -6.49 -27.41 8.54
CA GLY A 317 -7.85 -27.92 8.38
C GLY A 317 -8.71 -27.65 9.60
N THR A 318 -8.20 -27.95 10.80
CA THR A 318 -8.90 -27.71 12.07
C THR A 318 -9.26 -26.23 12.22
N ARG A 319 -8.34 -25.33 11.86
CA ARG A 319 -8.58 -23.89 11.91
C ARG A 319 -9.59 -23.43 10.87
N LEU A 320 -9.52 -23.95 9.65
CA LEU A 320 -10.50 -23.65 8.62
C LEU A 320 -11.92 -24.06 9.05
N SER A 321 -12.06 -25.23 9.67
CA SER A 321 -13.32 -25.68 10.26
C SER A 321 -13.80 -24.75 11.37
N ALA A 322 -12.93 -24.36 12.30
CA ALA A 322 -13.28 -23.42 13.38
C ALA A 322 -13.72 -22.05 12.85
N VAL A 323 -13.01 -21.51 11.85
CA VAL A 323 -13.35 -20.25 11.17
C VAL A 323 -14.70 -20.35 10.45
N THR A 324 -14.99 -21.50 9.84
CA THR A 324 -16.28 -21.74 9.17
C THR A 324 -17.44 -21.75 10.16
N HIS A 325 -17.24 -22.38 11.33
CA HIS A 325 -18.24 -22.34 12.41
C HIS A 325 -18.41 -20.94 13.00
N TRP A 326 -17.32 -20.17 13.14
CA TRP A 326 -17.41 -18.76 13.53
C TRP A 326 -18.19 -17.94 12.51
N LEU A 327 -17.92 -18.14 11.21
CA LEU A 327 -18.57 -17.41 10.13
C LEU A 327 -20.09 -17.66 10.12
N ARG A 328 -20.53 -18.92 10.30
CA ARG A 328 -21.97 -19.25 10.37
C ARG A 328 -22.72 -18.58 11.52
N ARG A 329 -22.01 -18.16 12.57
CA ARG A 329 -22.59 -17.45 13.72
C ARG A 329 -22.68 -15.94 13.50
N GLN A 330 -22.10 -15.42 12.42
CA GLN A 330 -22.21 -13.99 12.10
C GLN A 330 -23.61 -13.69 11.53
N PRO A 331 -24.33 -12.68 12.05
CA PRO A 331 -25.66 -12.31 11.56
C PRO A 331 -25.70 -12.05 10.05
N GLU A 332 -24.65 -11.45 9.50
CA GLU A 332 -24.50 -11.13 8.09
C GLU A 332 -24.34 -12.36 7.18
N ALA A 333 -23.88 -13.49 7.73
CA ALA A 333 -23.63 -14.74 7.00
C ALA A 333 -24.74 -15.80 7.19
N GLN A 334 -25.73 -15.51 8.03
CA GLN A 334 -26.77 -16.47 8.40
C GLN A 334 -27.57 -16.94 7.17
N GLY A 335 -27.65 -18.25 6.98
CA GLY A 335 -28.43 -18.89 5.90
C GLY A 335 -27.72 -18.96 4.54
N LEU A 336 -26.54 -18.34 4.40
CA LEU A 336 -25.78 -18.38 3.15
C LEU A 336 -25.00 -19.71 3.02
N PRO A 337 -24.98 -20.36 1.84
CA PRO A 337 -24.13 -21.51 1.59
C PRO A 337 -22.67 -21.09 1.62
N ILE A 338 -21.80 -21.99 2.11
CA ILE A 338 -20.36 -21.74 2.23
C ILE A 338 -19.60 -22.70 1.31
N GLY A 339 -18.66 -22.15 0.54
CA GLY A 339 -17.71 -22.91 -0.26
C GLY A 339 -16.27 -22.56 0.09
N TYR A 340 -15.35 -23.49 -0.15
CA TYR A 340 -13.92 -23.26 0.01
C TYR A 340 -13.23 -23.06 -1.32
N LEU A 341 -12.26 -22.14 -1.32
CA LEU A 341 -11.27 -22.00 -2.38
C LEU A 341 -9.89 -22.25 -1.78
N GLY A 342 -9.32 -23.41 -2.10
CA GLY A 342 -8.03 -23.85 -1.60
C GLY A 342 -6.94 -23.81 -2.67
N ALA A 343 -5.71 -23.45 -2.28
CA ALA A 343 -4.53 -23.57 -3.16
C ALA A 343 -3.31 -24.12 -2.40
N SER A 344 -2.51 -24.98 -3.04
CA SER A 344 -1.34 -25.64 -2.42
C SER A 344 -1.74 -26.31 -1.09
N THR A 345 -0.99 -26.14 0.01
CA THR A 345 -1.36 -26.69 1.33
C THR A 345 -2.77 -26.27 1.78
N GLY A 346 -3.24 -25.10 1.37
CA GLY A 346 -4.59 -24.64 1.67
C GLY A 346 -5.68 -25.45 0.95
N ALA A 347 -5.37 -26.08 -0.19
CA ALA A 347 -6.28 -27.03 -0.83
C ALA A 347 -6.41 -28.33 -0.04
N ALA A 348 -5.28 -28.85 0.50
CA ALA A 348 -5.32 -30.01 1.38
C ALA A 348 -6.13 -29.70 2.66
N ALA A 349 -5.93 -28.53 3.26
CA ALA A 349 -6.72 -28.07 4.41
C ALA A 349 -8.22 -27.93 4.09
N ALA A 350 -8.56 -27.40 2.91
CA ALA A 350 -9.95 -27.28 2.46
C ALA A 350 -10.62 -28.63 2.27
N LEU A 351 -9.94 -29.60 1.67
CA LEU A 351 -10.45 -30.96 1.50
C LEU A 351 -10.61 -31.66 2.86
N TRP A 352 -9.64 -31.51 3.75
CA TRP A 352 -9.70 -32.05 5.11
C TRP A 352 -10.91 -31.50 5.88
N ALA A 353 -11.08 -30.17 5.90
CA ALA A 353 -12.17 -29.50 6.61
C ALA A 353 -13.55 -29.79 6.02
N ALA A 354 -13.62 -29.95 4.69
CA ALA A 354 -14.85 -30.35 4.01
C ALA A 354 -15.23 -31.82 4.28
N ALA A 355 -14.25 -32.68 4.58
CA ALA A 355 -14.47 -34.09 4.87
C ALA A 355 -14.86 -34.36 6.34
N GLU A 356 -14.76 -33.37 7.23
CA GLU A 356 -15.14 -33.54 8.63
C GLU A 356 -16.65 -33.86 8.78
N PRO A 357 -17.01 -34.77 9.70
CA PRO A 357 -18.42 -35.06 9.99
C PRO A 357 -19.20 -33.79 10.37
N GLY A 358 -20.28 -33.52 9.63
CA GLY A 358 -21.12 -32.33 9.87
C GLY A 358 -20.58 -31.04 9.24
N SER A 359 -19.57 -31.12 8.38
CA SER A 359 -19.07 -29.95 7.64
C SER A 359 -20.21 -29.27 6.85
N PRO A 360 -20.43 -27.96 7.03
CA PRO A 360 -21.52 -27.23 6.36
C PRO A 360 -21.16 -26.77 4.94
N VAL A 361 -20.01 -27.20 4.42
CA VAL A 361 -19.41 -26.74 3.16
C VAL A 361 -20.08 -27.43 1.99
N GLN A 362 -20.54 -26.65 1.01
CA GLN A 362 -21.29 -27.17 -0.14
C GLN A 362 -20.44 -27.35 -1.40
N ALA A 363 -19.27 -26.71 -1.46
CA ALA A 363 -18.35 -26.81 -2.59
C ALA A 363 -16.90 -26.59 -2.15
N VAL A 364 -15.98 -27.30 -2.80
CA VAL A 364 -14.54 -27.07 -2.67
C VAL A 364 -13.94 -26.89 -4.05
N VAL A 365 -13.25 -25.76 -4.25
CA VAL A 365 -12.46 -25.48 -5.45
C VAL A 365 -10.99 -25.61 -5.07
N SER A 366 -10.31 -26.61 -5.64
CA SER A 366 -8.88 -26.85 -5.43
C SER A 366 -8.07 -26.34 -6.62
N ARG A 367 -7.05 -25.51 -6.35
CA ARG A 367 -6.15 -24.95 -7.37
C ARG A 367 -4.70 -25.33 -7.09
N GLY A 368 -4.19 -26.31 -7.83
CA GLY A 368 -2.79 -26.77 -7.73
C GLY A 368 -2.49 -27.44 -6.39
N GLY A 369 -3.36 -28.38 -6.00
CA GLY A 369 -3.25 -29.19 -4.78
C GLY A 369 -2.76 -30.60 -5.08
#